data_AF-A0A318D4Z0-F1
#
_entry.id   AF-A0A318D4Z0-F1
#
_cell.length_a   1.000
_cell.length_b   1.000
_cell.length_c   1.000
_cell.angle_alpha   90.00
_cell.angle_beta   90.00
_cell.angle_gamma   90.00
#
_symmetry.space_group_name_H-M   'P 1'
#
loop_
_entity.id
_entity.type
_entity.pdbx_description
1 polymer ?
#
loop_
_entity_poly.entity_id
_entity_poly.type
_entity_poly.pdbx_seq_one_letter_code
_entity_poly.pdbx_strand_id
1 'polypeptide(L)'
;MLLDEATSSLDIRRKIEVFDLLLQENNQNNRTVLSVLHDINLASMYLNRLIFLKEGRLVAEGKTEEVRTPEILGDVYETRVLVENHPVTGRPFILFLTGN
;
A
#
# COMPACT_ATOMS: atom_id res chain seq x y z
N MET A 1 -14.94 -7.60 -3.73
CA MET A 1 -15.35 -6.68 -2.65
C MET A 1 -14.67 -5.34 -2.88
N LEU A 2 -15.37 -4.23 -2.60
CA LEU A 2 -14.84 -2.86 -2.70
C LEU A 2 -14.79 -2.24 -1.30
N LEU A 3 -13.64 -1.70 -0.91
CA LEU A 3 -13.43 -1.02 0.37
C LEU A 3 -12.92 0.39 0.08
N ASP A 4 -13.72 1.40 0.39
CA ASP A 4 -13.33 2.80 0.26
C ASP A 4 -13.00 3.35 1.64
N GLU A 5 -11.72 3.61 1.90
CA GLU A 5 -11.21 4.14 3.17
C GLU A 5 -11.79 3.46 4.44
N ALA A 6 -12.22 2.20 4.35
CA ALA A 6 -12.98 1.52 5.40
C ALA A 6 -12.20 1.34 6.73
N THR A 7 -10.92 1.71 6.73
CA THR A 7 -10.01 1.64 7.86
C THR A 7 -9.60 3.01 8.40
N SER A 8 -10.10 4.13 7.87
CA SER A 8 -9.69 5.49 8.29
C SER A 8 -9.97 5.76 9.77
N SER A 9 -11.10 5.25 10.30
CA SER A 9 -11.52 5.39 11.70
C SER A 9 -11.01 4.28 12.64
N LEU A 10 -10.30 3.29 12.12
CA LEU A 10 -9.79 2.16 12.90
C LEU A 10 -8.39 2.44 13.46
N ASP A 11 -8.15 1.99 14.69
CA ASP A 11 -6.78 1.91 15.22
C ASP A 11 -5.94 0.90 14.42
N ILE A 12 -4.61 1.04 14.52
CA ILE A 12 -3.66 0.23 13.74
C ILE A 12 -3.85 -1.28 13.91
N ARG A 13 -4.20 -1.73 15.12
CA ARG A 13 -4.43 -3.16 15.41
C ARG A 13 -5.63 -3.67 14.63
N ARG A 14 -6.74 -2.92 14.65
CA ARG A 14 -7.95 -3.28 13.91
C ARG A 14 -7.75 -3.20 12.39
N LYS A 15 -6.94 -2.26 11.88
CA LYS A 15 -6.59 -2.23 10.44
C LYS A 15 -5.91 -3.53 10.02
N ILE A 16 -4.88 -3.93 10.76
CA ILE A 16 -4.11 -5.17 10.52
C ILE A 16 -5.06 -6.37 10.52
N GLU A 17 -5.91 -6.49 11.55
CA GLU A 17 -6.85 -7.60 11.68
C GLU A 17 -7.82 -7.69 10.49
N VAL A 18 -8.36 -6.55 10.03
CA VAL A 18 -9.21 -6.50 8.82
C VAL A 18 -8.44 -6.94 7.57
N PHE A 19 -7.21 -6.46 7.38
CA PHE A 19 -6.41 -6.83 6.21
C PHE A 19 -5.98 -8.29 6.21
N ASP A 20 -5.65 -8.86 7.37
CA ASP A 20 -5.34 -10.28 7.52
C ASP A 20 -6.55 -11.15 7.10
N LEU A 21 -7.76 -10.77 7.55
CA LEU A 21 -8.99 -11.47 7.18
C LEU A 21 -9.29 -11.35 5.68
N LEU A 22 -9.12 -10.17 5.09
CA LEU A 22 -9.33 -9.95 3.65
C LEU A 22 -8.34 -10.76 2.81
N LEU A 23 -7.08 -10.85 3.25
CA LEU A 23 -6.06 -11.64 2.59
C LEU A 23 -6.39 -13.14 2.65
N GLN A 24 -6.84 -13.62 3.82
CA GLN A 24 -7.30 -15.00 3.98
C GLN A 24 -8.47 -15.31 3.04
N GLU A 25 -9.49 -14.44 3.00
CA GLU A 25 -10.66 -14.60 2.13
C GLU A 25 -10.30 -14.59 0.64
N ASN A 26 -9.42 -13.68 0.20
CA ASN A 26 -8.92 -13.63 -1.17
C ASN A 26 -8.25 -14.96 -1.56
N ASN A 27 -7.39 -15.49 -0.67
CA ASN A 27 -6.64 -16.72 -0.91
C ASN A 27 -7.52 -17.98 -0.89
N GLN A 28 -8.51 -18.05 0.01
CA GLN A 28 -9.35 -19.24 0.19
C GLN A 28 -10.50 -19.33 -0.81
N ASN A 29 -11.11 -18.18 -1.16
CA ASN A 29 -12.34 -18.14 -1.94
C ASN A 29 -12.15 -17.56 -3.35
N ASN A 30 -10.90 -17.31 -3.78
CA ASN A 30 -10.53 -16.76 -5.08
C ASN A 30 -11.29 -15.46 -5.41
N ARG A 31 -11.50 -14.62 -4.38
CA ARG A 31 -12.29 -13.39 -4.45
C ARG A 31 -11.41 -12.18 -4.66
N THR A 32 -11.62 -11.44 -5.75
CA THR A 32 -10.92 -10.17 -5.95
C THR A 32 -11.36 -9.12 -4.92
N VAL A 33 -10.38 -8.55 -4.22
CA VAL A 33 -10.54 -7.43 -3.27
C VAL A 33 -9.89 -6.20 -3.89
N LEU A 34 -10.65 -5.11 -3.99
CA LEU A 34 -10.13 -3.79 -4.34
C LEU A 34 -10.29 -2.88 -3.12
N SER A 35 -9.22 -2.22 -2.73
CA SER A 35 -9.18 -1.36 -1.55
C SER A 35 -8.46 -0.05 -1.87
N VAL A 36 -8.99 1.07 -1.36
CA VAL A 36 -8.36 2.39 -1.44
C VAL A 36 -7.65 2.65 -0.10
N LEU A 37 -6.35 2.94 -0.17
CA LEU A 37 -5.48 3.12 1.00
C LEU A 37 -4.68 4.40 0.90
N HIS A 38 -4.62 5.14 2.00
CA HIS A 38 -3.70 6.28 2.16
C HIS A 38 -2.32 5.90 2.67
N ASP A 39 -2.21 4.73 3.33
CA ASP A 39 -0.96 4.24 3.90
C ASP A 39 -0.28 3.27 2.92
N ILE A 40 0.80 3.74 2.30
CA ILE A 40 1.56 2.95 1.33
C ILE A 40 2.29 1.78 1.96
N ASN A 41 2.64 1.85 3.25
CA ASN A 41 3.29 0.73 3.93
C ASN A 41 2.28 -0.41 4.13
N LEU A 42 1.06 -0.09 4.56
CA LEU A 42 -0.01 -1.09 4.61
C LEU A 42 -0.33 -1.65 3.22
N ALA A 43 -0.46 -0.79 2.21
CA ALA A 43 -0.71 -1.22 0.85
C ALA A 43 0.42 -2.15 0.34
N SER A 44 1.67 -1.82 0.61
CA SER A 44 2.84 -2.61 0.21
C SER A 44 2.98 -3.94 0.94
N MET A 45 2.43 -4.05 2.16
CA MET A 45 2.46 -5.29 2.95
C MET A 45 1.38 -6.29 2.55
N TYR A 46 0.21 -5.82 2.11
CA TYR A 46 -0.98 -6.64 1.92
C TYR A 46 -1.41 -6.81 0.47
N LEU A 47 -1.15 -5.83 -0.39
CA LEU A 47 -1.61 -5.85 -1.78
C LEU A 47 -0.53 -6.44 -2.68
N ASN A 48 -0.98 -7.23 -3.68
CA ASN A 48 -0.12 -7.82 -4.69
C ASN A 48 0.08 -6.91 -5.92
N ARG A 49 -0.87 -6.01 -6.16
CA ARG A 49 -0.88 -5.00 -7.21
C ARG A 49 -1.30 -3.66 -6.62
N LEU A 50 -0.68 -2.60 -7.12
CA LEU A 50 -1.00 -1.22 -6.74
C LEU A 50 -1.35 -0.40 -7.98
N ILE A 51 -2.21 0.59 -7.77
CA ILE A 51 -2.62 1.59 -8.75
C ILE A 51 -2.46 2.93 -8.07
N PHE A 52 -1.63 3.80 -8.63
CA PHE A 52 -1.43 5.16 -8.15
C PHE A 52 -2.19 6.14 -9.02
N LEU A 53 -3.01 6.96 -8.38
CA LEU A 53 -3.75 8.05 -8.99
C LEU A 53 -3.26 9.39 -8.45
N LYS A 54 -2.97 10.33 -9.33
CA LYS A 54 -2.60 11.72 -9.00
C LYS A 54 -3.37 12.66 -9.91
N GLU A 55 -4.04 13.66 -9.35
CA GLU A 55 -4.87 14.63 -10.10
C GLU A 55 -5.88 13.96 -11.06
N GLY A 56 -6.47 12.84 -10.64
CA GLY A 56 -7.44 12.08 -11.44
C GLY A 56 -6.82 11.31 -12.62
N ARG A 57 -5.50 11.19 -12.70
CA ARG A 57 -4.78 10.45 -13.73
C ARG A 57 -4.04 9.26 -13.15
N LEU A 58 -3.93 8.19 -13.95
CA LEU A 58 -3.10 7.04 -13.63
C LEU A 58 -1.62 7.42 -13.78
N VAL A 59 -0.87 7.35 -12.67
CA VAL A 59 0.58 7.59 -12.65
C VAL A 59 1.34 6.28 -12.85
N ALA A 60 0.93 5.23 -12.15
CA ALA A 60 1.53 3.90 -12.27
C ALA A 60 0.54 2.80 -11.86
N GLU A 61 0.66 1.64 -12.51
CA GLU A 61 -0.04 0.41 -12.16
C GLU A 61 0.90 -0.78 -12.37
N GLY A 62 0.89 -1.75 -11.45
CA GLY A 62 1.66 -2.97 -11.62
C GLY A 62 1.67 -3.84 -10.38
N LYS A 63 2.57 -4.84 -10.35
CA LYS A 63 2.83 -5.56 -9.09
C LYS A 63 3.41 -4.57 -8.10
N THR A 64 3.09 -4.77 -6.83
CA THR A 64 3.56 -3.91 -5.73
C THR A 64 5.07 -3.66 -5.79
N GLU A 65 5.87 -4.67 -6.13
CA GLU A 65 7.33 -4.56 -6.21
C GLU A 65 7.83 -3.73 -7.40
N GLU A 66 7.06 -3.69 -8.48
CA GLU A 66 7.41 -2.98 -9.72
C GLU A 66 7.08 -1.49 -9.61
N VAL A 67 6.09 -1.12 -8.78
CA VAL A 67 5.60 0.26 -8.69
C VAL A 67 5.91 0.99 -7.39
N ARG A 68 6.43 0.31 -6.36
CA ARG A 68 6.84 0.92 -5.08
C ARG A 68 8.22 1.57 -5.09
N THR A 69 8.76 1.91 -6.25
CA THR A 69 10.12 2.45 -6.39
C THR A 69 10.20 3.90 -5.85
N PRO A 70 11.34 4.35 -5.30
CA PRO A 70 11.54 5.74 -4.88
C PRO A 70 11.14 6.78 -5.93
N GLU A 71 11.39 6.50 -7.21
CA GLU A 71 11.10 7.40 -8.33
C GLU A 71 9.58 7.60 -8.51
N ILE A 72 8.83 6.50 -8.62
CA ILE A 72 7.37 6.53 -8.74
C ILE A 72 6.74 7.13 -7.49
N LEU A 73 7.14 6.67 -6.30
CA LEU A 73 6.57 7.16 -5.05
C LEU A 73 6.90 8.64 -4.83
N GLY A 74 8.08 9.09 -5.25
CA GLY A 74 8.48 10.49 -5.15
C GLY A 74 7.65 11.40 -6.05
N ASP A 75 7.28 10.94 -7.25
CA ASP A 75 6.35 11.67 -8.12
C ASP A 75 4.92 11.65 -7.55
N VAL A 76 4.43 10.50 -7.07
CA VAL A 76 3.08 10.36 -6.50
C VAL A 76 2.89 11.22 -5.24
N TYR A 77 3.84 11.18 -4.31
CA TYR A 77 3.76 11.87 -3.01
C TYR A 77 4.43 13.24 -2.98
N GLU A 78 5.03 13.68 -4.09
CA GLU A 78 5.73 14.97 -4.23
C GLU A 78 6.79 15.20 -3.15
N THR A 79 7.50 14.13 -2.78
CA THR A 79 8.50 14.16 -1.72
C THR A 79 9.60 13.15 -1.97
N ARG A 80 10.73 13.28 -1.27
CA ARG A 80 11.79 12.27 -1.34
C ARG A 80 11.38 11.04 -0.55
N VAL A 81 11.55 9.88 -1.17
CA VAL A 81 11.19 8.59 -0.59
C VAL A 81 12.40 7.69 -0.56
N LEU A 82 12.57 6.96 0.53
CA LEU A 82 13.51 5.86 0.64
C LEU A 82 12.73 4.55 0.84
N VAL A 83 13.15 3.51 0.14
CA VAL A 83 12.56 2.17 0.24
C VAL A 83 13.62 1.24 0.82
N GLU A 84 13.41 0.81 2.05
CA GLU A 84 14.30 -0.09 2.77
C GLU A 84 13.60 -1.41 3.08
N ASN A 85 14.34 -2.42 3.52
CA ASN A 85 13.74 -3.63 4.08
C ASN A 85 13.58 -3.48 5.60
N HIS A 86 12.39 -3.79 6.10
CA HIS A 86 12.10 -3.82 7.52
C HIS A 86 13.04 -4.83 8.22
N PRO A 87 13.78 -4.42 9.26
CA PRO A 87 14.88 -5.21 9.81
C PRO A 87 14.43 -6.55 10.43
N VAL A 88 13.18 -6.64 10.85
CA VAL A 88 12.61 -7.86 11.47
C VAL A 88 11.93 -8.78 10.45
N THR A 89 11.19 -8.24 9.48
CA THR A 89 10.32 -9.03 8.60
C THR A 89 10.90 -9.24 7.22
N GLY A 90 11.96 -8.49 6.87
CA GLY A 90 12.52 -8.45 5.52
C GLY A 90 11.57 -7.86 4.47
N ARG A 91 10.36 -7.45 4.86
CA ARG A 91 9.39 -6.82 3.96
C ARG A 91 9.79 -5.36 3.72
N PRO A 92 9.54 -4.82 2.53
CA PRO A 92 9.88 -3.44 2.24
C PRO A 92 9.07 -2.48 3.10
N PHE A 93 9.72 -1.40 3.50
CA PHE A 93 9.21 -0.33 4.31
C PHE A 93 9.64 1.01 3.71
N ILE A 94 8.66 1.90 3.55
CA ILE A 94 8.76 3.14 2.82
C ILE A 94 8.87 4.27 3.84
N LEU A 95 9.93 5.06 3.69
CA LEU A 95 10.27 6.19 4.54
C LEU A 95 10.14 7.48 3.74
N PHE A 96 9.35 8.42 4.25
CA PHE A 96 9.25 9.76 3.70
C PHE A 96 10.33 10.64 4.33
N LEU A 97 11.21 11.21 3.51
CA LEU A 97 12.31 12.03 3.97
C LEU A 97 11.84 13.49 4.09
N THR A 98 11.74 13.99 5.33
CA THR A 98 11.39 15.39 5.60
C THR A 98 12.64 16.19 5.96
N GLY A 99 12.82 17.34 5.31
CA GLY A 99 13.96 18.25 5.55
C GLY A 99 15.11 18.02 4.56
N ASN A 100 15.82 19.11 4.25
CA ASN A 100 17.13 19.08 3.58
C ASN A 100 18.23 18.82 4.60
#